data_AF-A0A9W7ZGN8-F1
#
_entry.id   AF-A0A9W7ZGN8-F1
#
_cell.length_a   1.000
_cell.length_b   1.000
_cell.length_c   1.000
_cell.angle_alpha   90.00
_cell.angle_beta   90.00
_cell.angle_gamma   90.00
#
_symmetry.space_group_name_H-M   'P 1'
#
loop_
_entity.id
_entity.type
_entity.pdbx_description
1 polymer ?
#
loop_
_entity_poly.entity_id
_entity_poly.type
_entity_poly.pdbx_seq_one_letter_code
_entity_poly.pdbx_strand_id
1 'polypeptide(L)'
;MAMPAPGPQNATLVVGGDGRYFIKETMQRIVRIGAANGISKFIIGQDGILSTPAASALIQKRSADGGIILTALHNPGGPENDFGIKYNTCNGGPAPDVEIVDSITNNVDFIKIFDFELIRQFRQQTPELTLLFDALHGVTGPYGRRIFVDELGFPETVEKHRISLGAASDGDGDCNMVLSHDWFATPSDSVAVIAHYADCIPYFKRTGIRGLARSMPTSCAIDRVAAAKGIESFEVPTGWELLE
;
A
#
# COMPACT_ATOMS: atom_id res chain seq x y z
N MET A 1 -9.86 7.90 -8.09
CA MET A 1 -9.05 6.93 -8.85
C MET A 1 -8.10 7.69 -9.75
N ALA A 2 -6.95 8.11 -9.22
CA ALA A 2 -5.87 8.57 -10.08
C ALA A 2 -5.48 7.37 -10.95
N MET A 3 -5.68 7.47 -12.27
CA MET A 3 -5.07 6.47 -13.15
C MET A 3 -3.57 6.46 -12.83
N PRO A 4 -2.94 5.29 -12.63
CA PRO A 4 -1.49 5.24 -12.48
C PRO A 4 -0.91 6.07 -13.63
N ALA A 5 0.00 7.00 -13.28
CA ALA A 5 0.62 7.87 -14.26
C ALA A 5 0.99 7.02 -15.48
N PRO A 6 0.64 7.44 -16.71
CA PRO A 6 0.86 6.62 -17.89
C PRO A 6 2.32 6.17 -17.87
N GLY A 7 2.52 4.85 -17.97
CA GLY A 7 3.85 4.27 -18.13
C GLY A 7 4.61 5.01 -19.25
N PRO A 8 5.95 4.99 -19.22
CA PRO A 8 6.76 5.88 -20.04
C PRO A 8 6.34 5.76 -21.53
N GLN A 9 5.70 6.82 -22.03
CA GLN A 9 5.17 6.84 -23.39
C GLN A 9 6.35 6.89 -24.36
N ASN A 10 6.29 6.06 -25.41
CA ASN A 10 7.33 5.95 -26.43
C ASN A 10 8.70 5.42 -25.97
N ALA A 11 8.77 4.78 -24.80
CA ALA A 11 10.05 4.25 -24.32
C ALA A 11 10.55 3.05 -25.13
N THR A 12 11.88 2.97 -25.24
CA THR A 12 12.63 1.85 -25.80
C THR A 12 13.36 1.09 -24.69
N LEU A 13 13.16 -0.22 -24.60
CA LEU A 13 13.86 -1.08 -23.63
C LEU A 13 14.79 -2.08 -24.30
N VAL A 14 15.99 -2.22 -23.75
CA VAL A 14 16.93 -3.31 -24.09
C VAL A 14 16.61 -4.53 -23.22
N VAL A 15 16.53 -5.73 -23.79
CA VAL A 15 16.25 -6.96 -23.04
C VAL A 15 17.16 -8.10 -23.47
N GLY A 16 17.74 -8.81 -22.50
CA GLY A 16 18.48 -10.05 -22.75
C GLY A 16 19.17 -10.53 -21.48
N GLY A 17 19.96 -11.59 -21.56
CA GLY A 17 20.61 -12.15 -20.39
C GLY A 17 21.70 -13.16 -20.68
N ASP A 18 22.08 -13.93 -19.66
CA ASP A 18 23.22 -14.83 -19.67
C ASP A 18 22.94 -16.26 -20.19
N GLY A 19 21.73 -16.53 -20.68
CA GLY A 19 21.34 -17.80 -21.31
C GLY A 19 20.68 -18.84 -20.41
N ARG A 20 20.25 -18.46 -19.19
CA ARG A 20 19.68 -19.40 -18.20
C ARG A 20 18.31 -19.97 -18.60
N TYR A 21 17.92 -21.08 -17.95
CA TYR A 21 16.84 -22.00 -18.35
C TYR A 21 15.53 -21.31 -18.78
N PHE A 22 15.05 -20.30 -18.05
CA PHE A 22 13.77 -19.63 -18.32
C PHE A 22 13.86 -18.33 -19.13
N ILE A 23 14.98 -18.05 -19.80
CA ILE A 23 15.17 -16.76 -20.49
C ILE A 23 14.13 -16.52 -21.58
N LYS A 24 13.81 -17.54 -22.40
CA LYS A 24 12.89 -17.36 -23.53
C LYS A 24 11.48 -17.07 -23.07
N GLU A 25 11.00 -17.81 -22.08
CA GLU A 25 9.68 -17.66 -21.45
C GLU A 25 9.58 -16.30 -20.75
N THR A 26 10.64 -15.91 -20.02
CA THR A 26 10.66 -14.64 -19.27
C THR A 26 10.68 -13.44 -20.22
N MET A 27 11.47 -13.49 -21.30
CA MET A 27 11.47 -12.43 -22.30
C MET A 27 10.10 -12.23 -22.94
N GLN A 28 9.39 -13.33 -23.28
CA GLN A 28 8.03 -13.21 -23.82
C GLN A 28 7.08 -12.52 -22.82
N ARG A 29 7.20 -12.84 -21.53
CA ARG A 29 6.42 -12.18 -20.47
C ARG A 29 6.76 -10.69 -20.36
N ILE A 30 8.04 -10.34 -20.37
CA ILE A 30 8.51 -8.95 -20.32
C ILE A 30 7.95 -8.15 -21.50
N VAL A 31 8.02 -8.69 -22.72
CA VAL A 31 7.49 -8.00 -23.90
C VAL A 31 5.98 -7.79 -23.80
N ARG A 32 5.21 -8.80 -23.36
CA ARG A 32 3.76 -8.66 -23.17
C ARG A 32 3.41 -7.62 -22.12
N ILE A 33 4.08 -7.66 -20.96
CA ILE A 33 3.84 -6.72 -19.86
C ILE A 33 4.24 -5.30 -20.28
N GLY A 34 5.43 -5.12 -20.86
CA GLY A 34 5.90 -3.80 -21.27
C GLY A 34 5.07 -3.20 -22.40
N ALA A 35 4.64 -4.00 -23.40
CA ALA A 35 3.74 -3.53 -24.44
C ALA A 35 2.38 -3.06 -23.86
N ALA A 36 1.83 -3.79 -22.89
CA ALA A 36 0.61 -3.39 -22.19
C ALA A 36 0.78 -2.09 -21.37
N ASN A 37 2.02 -1.77 -20.97
CA ASN A 37 2.38 -0.56 -20.22
C ASN A 37 2.88 0.59 -21.12
N GLY A 38 2.76 0.48 -22.45
CA GLY A 38 3.06 1.58 -23.37
C GLY A 38 4.52 1.68 -23.85
N ILE A 39 5.35 0.66 -23.62
CA ILE A 39 6.69 0.56 -24.24
C ILE A 39 6.53 0.42 -25.76
N SER A 40 7.13 1.34 -26.52
CA SER A 40 6.97 1.40 -27.97
C SER A 40 7.92 0.48 -28.71
N LYS A 41 9.08 0.15 -28.12
CA LYS A 41 10.13 -0.61 -28.78
C LYS A 41 10.93 -1.47 -27.81
N PHE A 42 11.22 -2.69 -28.25
CA PHE A 42 12.15 -3.60 -27.57
C PHE A 42 13.36 -3.88 -28.46
N ILE A 43 14.55 -3.84 -27.86
CA ILE A 43 15.81 -4.25 -28.48
C ILE A 43 16.26 -5.53 -27.77
N ILE A 44 16.03 -6.67 -28.42
CA ILE A 44 16.21 -7.98 -27.79
C ILE A 44 17.51 -8.63 -28.27
N GLY A 45 18.30 -9.16 -27.33
CA GLY A 45 19.46 -9.99 -27.65
C GLY A 45 19.06 -11.24 -28.43
N GLN A 46 19.82 -11.60 -29.46
CA GLN A 46 19.52 -12.79 -30.27
C GLN A 46 19.51 -14.04 -29.37
N ASP A 47 18.49 -14.89 -29.51
CA ASP A 47 18.22 -16.05 -28.64
C ASP A 47 18.07 -15.72 -27.14
N GLY A 48 17.91 -14.44 -26.81
CA GLY A 48 17.89 -13.92 -25.44
C GLY A 48 19.26 -13.73 -24.81
N ILE A 49 20.34 -13.87 -25.59
CA ILE A 49 21.71 -13.74 -25.11
C ILE A 49 22.17 -12.28 -25.22
N LEU A 50 22.50 -11.70 -24.08
CA LEU A 50 23.05 -10.36 -23.95
C LEU A 50 23.77 -10.23 -22.60
N SER A 51 25.09 -10.10 -22.62
CA SER A 51 25.85 -9.90 -21.38
C SER A 51 25.56 -8.52 -20.78
N THR A 52 25.68 -8.38 -19.46
CA THR A 52 25.49 -7.11 -18.74
C THR A 52 26.26 -5.94 -19.38
N PRO A 53 27.58 -6.01 -19.67
CA PRO A 53 28.28 -4.89 -20.32
C PRO A 53 27.80 -4.63 -21.76
N ALA A 54 27.38 -5.67 -22.50
CA ALA A 54 26.80 -5.48 -23.83
C ALA A 54 25.43 -4.79 -23.76
N ALA A 55 24.61 -5.13 -22.76
CA ALA A 55 23.34 -4.46 -22.50
C ALA A 55 23.57 -2.98 -22.16
N SER A 56 24.49 -2.67 -21.23
CA SER A 56 24.87 -1.30 -20.88
C SER A 56 25.35 -0.49 -22.09
N ALA A 57 26.20 -1.08 -22.93
CA ALA A 57 26.69 -0.44 -24.15
C ALA A 57 25.56 -0.23 -25.17
N LEU A 58 24.63 -1.19 -25.29
CA LEU A 58 23.52 -1.11 -26.22
C LEU A 58 22.47 -0.07 -25.79
N ILE A 59 22.20 0.04 -24.49
CA ILE A 59 21.33 1.08 -23.92
C ILE A 59 21.85 2.46 -24.33
N GLN A 60 23.13 2.73 -24.08
CA GLN A 60 23.75 4.01 -24.43
C GLN A 60 23.81 4.23 -25.94
N LYS A 61 24.28 3.23 -26.72
CA LYS A 61 24.44 3.34 -28.17
C LYS A 61 23.11 3.54 -28.91
N ARG A 62 22.01 3.04 -28.34
CA ARG A 62 20.67 3.14 -28.94
C ARG A 62 19.81 4.20 -28.28
N SER A 63 20.36 4.94 -27.31
CA SER A 63 19.62 5.93 -26.51
C SER A 63 18.32 5.33 -25.96
N ALA A 64 18.39 4.10 -25.47
CA ALA A 64 17.26 3.43 -24.85
C ALA A 64 17.01 3.98 -23.44
N ASP A 65 15.77 3.93 -22.99
CA ASP A 65 15.35 4.47 -21.68
C ASP A 65 15.78 3.59 -20.50
N GLY A 66 16.18 2.35 -20.80
CA GLY A 66 16.80 1.44 -19.85
C GLY A 66 16.92 0.03 -20.42
N GLY A 67 17.24 -0.93 -19.57
CA GLY A 67 17.26 -2.33 -19.97
C GLY A 67 17.06 -3.32 -18.84
N ILE A 68 16.45 -4.45 -19.19
CA ILE A 68 16.20 -5.58 -18.31
C ILE A 68 17.22 -6.67 -18.65
N ILE A 69 18.03 -7.04 -17.65
CA ILE A 69 19.10 -8.03 -17.80
C ILE A 69 18.73 -9.26 -16.97
N LEU A 70 18.59 -10.40 -17.64
CA LEU A 70 18.23 -11.68 -17.04
C LEU A 70 19.52 -12.40 -16.61
N THR A 71 19.88 -12.26 -15.33
CA THR A 71 21.08 -12.88 -14.76
C THR A 71 21.00 -12.95 -13.24
N ALA A 72 21.46 -14.06 -12.66
CA ALA A 72 21.73 -14.14 -11.22
C ALA A 72 23.24 -14.08 -10.90
N LEU A 73 24.03 -13.50 -11.81
CA LEU A 73 25.46 -13.30 -11.67
C LEU A 73 26.21 -14.63 -11.42
N HIS A 74 26.57 -14.91 -10.16
CA HIS A 74 27.35 -16.08 -9.78
C HIS A 74 26.49 -17.20 -9.19
N ASN A 75 25.19 -16.98 -9.00
CA ASN A 75 24.32 -17.96 -8.37
C ASN A 75 24.01 -19.13 -9.32
N PRO A 76 23.90 -20.36 -8.78
CA PRO A 76 23.57 -21.55 -9.57
C PRO A 76 22.30 -21.34 -10.41
N GLY A 77 22.34 -21.75 -11.67
CA GLY A 77 21.18 -21.73 -12.58
C GLY A 77 20.54 -23.10 -12.73
N GLY A 78 19.32 -23.15 -13.27
CA GLY A 78 18.58 -24.38 -13.49
C GLY A 78 17.07 -24.19 -13.36
N PRO A 79 16.27 -25.22 -13.66
CA PRO A 79 14.81 -25.16 -13.52
C PRO A 79 14.36 -24.95 -12.06
N GLU A 80 15.12 -25.47 -11.09
CA GLU A 80 14.83 -25.38 -9.65
C GLU A 80 15.81 -24.45 -8.90
N ASN A 81 16.61 -23.66 -9.63
CA ASN A 81 17.62 -22.77 -9.04
C ASN A 81 17.30 -21.31 -9.38
N ASP A 82 18.14 -20.40 -8.88
CA ASP A 82 17.93 -18.96 -8.97
C ASP A 82 17.64 -18.48 -10.39
N PHE A 83 16.75 -17.50 -10.51
CA PHE A 83 16.51 -16.72 -11.72
C PHE A 83 16.52 -15.24 -11.36
N GLY A 84 17.56 -14.51 -11.78
CA GLY A 84 17.72 -13.11 -11.43
C GLY A 84 17.27 -12.18 -12.56
N ILE A 85 16.66 -11.06 -12.18
CA ILE A 85 16.28 -9.97 -13.07
C ILE A 85 16.92 -8.70 -12.52
N LYS A 86 17.64 -7.96 -13.37
CA LYS A 86 18.25 -6.66 -13.05
C LYS A 86 17.71 -5.59 -13.98
N TYR A 87 17.63 -4.37 -13.49
CA TYR A 87 17.30 -3.21 -14.30
C TYR A 87 18.51 -2.27 -14.38
N ASN A 88 18.81 -1.81 -15.58
CA ASN A 88 19.76 -0.73 -15.83
C ASN A 88 19.01 0.50 -16.34
N THR A 89 19.41 1.68 -15.87
CA THR A 89 18.80 2.96 -16.27
C THR A 89 19.34 3.42 -17.63
N CYS A 90 18.84 4.54 -18.16
CA CYS A 90 19.25 5.11 -19.44
C CYS A 90 20.76 5.45 -19.56
N ASN A 91 21.46 5.62 -18.44
CA ASN A 91 22.93 5.80 -18.44
C ASN A 91 23.70 4.47 -18.65
N GLY A 92 22.99 3.34 -18.74
CA GLY A 92 23.54 2.00 -18.89
C GLY A 92 24.07 1.38 -17.59
N GLY A 93 24.05 2.08 -16.47
CA GLY A 93 24.40 1.58 -15.13
C GLY A 93 23.21 0.91 -14.43
N PRO A 94 23.46 0.15 -13.35
CA PRO A 94 22.40 -0.49 -12.58
C PRO A 94 21.46 0.56 -11.99
N ALA A 95 20.19 0.17 -11.80
CA ALA A 95 19.26 0.95 -11.01
C ALA A 95 19.86 1.20 -9.60
N PRO A 96 19.58 2.36 -8.98
CA PRO A 96 19.94 2.59 -7.58
C PRO A 96 19.36 1.47 -6.70
N ASP A 97 20.01 1.25 -5.55
CA ASP A 97 19.65 0.16 -4.63
C ASP A 97 18.14 0.13 -4.35
N VAL A 98 17.54 -1.03 -4.60
CA VAL A 98 16.13 -1.29 -4.30
C VAL A 98 16.06 -1.89 -2.90
N GLU A 99 15.54 -1.12 -1.94
CA GLU A 99 15.23 -1.63 -0.61
C GLU A 99 13.86 -2.32 -0.63
N ILE A 100 13.82 -3.59 -0.24
CA ILE A 100 12.57 -4.31 -0.01
C ILE A 100 12.23 -4.16 1.47
N VAL A 101 11.18 -3.41 1.75
CA VAL A 101 10.71 -3.14 3.12
C VAL A 101 9.49 -4.01 3.43
N ASP A 102 9.43 -4.56 4.64
CA ASP A 102 8.20 -5.19 5.16
C ASP A 102 7.17 -4.12 5.53
N SER A 103 6.33 -3.79 4.55
CA SER A 103 5.27 -2.80 4.71
C SER A 103 4.32 -3.06 5.88
N ILE A 104 4.11 -4.32 6.28
CA ILE A 104 3.19 -4.68 7.36
C ILE A 104 3.80 -4.31 8.71
N THR A 105 5.04 -4.74 8.97
CA THR A 105 5.73 -4.44 10.23
C THR A 105 5.91 -2.93 10.41
N ASN A 106 6.33 -2.22 9.36
CA ASN A 106 6.49 -0.77 9.40
C ASN A 106 5.16 -0.03 9.68
N ASN A 107 4.06 -0.48 9.08
CA ASN A 107 2.74 0.11 9.34
C ASN A 107 2.26 -0.16 10.77
N VAL A 108 2.43 -1.39 11.28
CA VAL A 108 2.05 -1.75 12.64
C VAL A 108 2.81 -0.92 13.69
N ASP A 109 4.08 -0.65 13.44
CA ASP A 109 4.85 0.23 14.33
C ASP A 109 4.37 1.68 14.28
N PHE A 110 3.95 2.17 13.11
CA PHE A 110 3.38 3.51 12.97
C PHE A 110 2.04 3.67 13.72
N ILE A 111 1.15 2.68 13.65
CA ILE A 111 -0.18 2.75 14.29
C ILE A 111 -0.14 2.54 15.81
N LYS A 112 1.03 2.25 16.41
CA LYS A 112 1.23 2.29 17.87
C LYS A 112 1.14 3.72 18.46
N ILE A 113 0.60 4.67 17.69
CA ILE A 113 -0.04 5.88 18.22
C ILE A 113 -1.24 5.57 19.13
N PHE A 114 -1.85 4.39 18.96
CA PHE A 114 -2.86 3.82 19.86
C PHE A 114 -2.22 2.96 20.96
N ASP A 115 -2.87 2.89 22.11
CA ASP A 115 -2.42 2.03 23.21
C ASP A 115 -2.90 0.60 23.00
N PHE A 116 -2.08 -0.20 22.32
CA PHE A 116 -2.41 -1.59 21.99
C PHE A 116 -2.55 -2.47 23.23
N GLU A 117 -1.81 -2.16 24.29
CA GLU A 117 -1.88 -2.92 25.54
C GLU A 117 -3.22 -2.65 26.23
N LEU A 118 -3.65 -1.38 26.30
CA LEU A 118 -4.97 -1.03 26.81
C LEU A 118 -6.11 -1.68 26.01
N ILE A 119 -6.04 -1.64 24.68
CA ILE A 119 -7.07 -2.24 23.81
C ILE A 119 -7.12 -3.76 24.02
N ARG A 120 -5.96 -4.42 24.12
CA ARG A 120 -5.87 -5.86 24.38
C ARG A 120 -6.46 -6.21 25.74
N GLN A 121 -6.16 -5.45 26.79
CA GLN A 121 -6.72 -5.64 28.13
C GLN A 121 -8.24 -5.45 28.13
N PHE A 122 -8.74 -4.41 27.46
CA PHE A 122 -10.18 -4.20 27.30
C PHE A 122 -10.85 -5.40 26.61
N ARG A 123 -10.31 -5.87 25.49
CA ARG A 123 -10.82 -7.07 24.79
C ARG A 123 -10.77 -8.34 25.64
N GLN A 124 -9.78 -8.48 26.53
CA GLN A 124 -9.71 -9.61 27.46
C GLN A 124 -10.82 -9.53 28.53
N GLN A 125 -11.19 -8.31 28.94
CA GLN A 125 -12.27 -8.05 29.89
C GLN A 125 -13.66 -8.12 29.26
N THR A 126 -13.77 -7.92 27.94
CA THR A 126 -15.02 -7.97 27.16
C THR A 126 -14.97 -9.05 26.08
N PRO A 127 -14.86 -10.35 26.42
CA PRO A 127 -14.76 -11.44 25.44
C PRO A 127 -16.00 -11.58 24.54
N GLU A 128 -17.13 -11.03 24.95
CA GLU A 128 -18.36 -10.94 24.17
C GLU A 128 -18.30 -9.92 23.02
N LEU A 129 -17.35 -8.96 23.08
CA LEU A 129 -17.13 -8.01 22.01
C LEU A 129 -16.43 -8.71 20.85
N THR A 130 -17.15 -8.90 19.76
CA THR A 130 -16.62 -9.49 18.54
C THR A 130 -16.43 -8.45 17.45
N LEU A 131 -15.40 -8.65 16.63
CA LEU A 131 -15.06 -7.79 15.51
C LEU A 131 -15.11 -8.62 14.22
N LEU A 132 -15.83 -8.11 13.21
CA LEU A 132 -15.68 -8.52 11.82
C LEU A 132 -14.91 -7.42 11.09
N PHE A 133 -13.71 -7.73 10.59
CA PHE A 133 -12.99 -6.88 9.66
C PHE A 133 -13.02 -7.49 8.26
N ASP A 134 -13.52 -6.75 7.27
CA ASP A 134 -13.56 -7.16 5.87
C ASP A 134 -12.70 -6.23 5.01
N ALA A 135 -11.62 -6.78 4.45
CA ALA A 135 -10.72 -6.04 3.56
C ALA A 135 -11.21 -5.97 2.11
N LEU A 136 -12.36 -6.59 1.76
CA LEU A 136 -12.92 -6.62 0.40
C LEU A 136 -11.94 -7.12 -0.68
N HIS A 137 -11.04 -8.04 -0.30
CA HIS A 137 -9.90 -8.49 -1.11
C HIS A 137 -8.91 -7.37 -1.51
N GLY A 138 -8.92 -6.25 -0.79
CA GLY A 138 -7.98 -5.14 -0.90
C GLY A 138 -6.67 -5.36 -0.15
N VAL A 139 -5.78 -4.37 -0.26
CA VAL A 139 -4.41 -4.42 0.27
C VAL A 139 -4.35 -4.51 1.79
N THR A 140 -5.42 -4.10 2.48
CA THR A 140 -5.48 -4.04 3.95
C THR A 140 -5.66 -5.40 4.62
N GLY A 141 -5.90 -6.49 3.87
CA GLY A 141 -6.11 -7.84 4.43
C GLY A 141 -4.97 -8.32 5.35
N PRO A 142 -3.70 -8.34 4.89
CA PRO A 142 -2.56 -8.72 5.72
C PRO A 142 -2.37 -7.80 6.95
N TYR A 143 -2.60 -6.49 6.79
CA TYR A 143 -2.53 -5.53 7.90
C TYR A 143 -3.61 -5.80 8.94
N GLY A 144 -4.87 -5.98 8.51
CA GLY A 144 -5.99 -6.29 9.38
C GLY A 144 -5.77 -7.57 10.18
N ARG A 145 -5.26 -8.63 9.54
CA ARG A 145 -4.87 -9.85 10.27
C ARG A 145 -3.82 -9.54 11.34
N ARG A 146 -2.72 -8.88 10.95
CA ARG A 146 -1.63 -8.60 11.88
C ARG A 146 -2.10 -7.77 13.07
N ILE A 147 -2.91 -6.74 12.82
CA ILE A 147 -3.41 -5.83 13.85
C ILE A 147 -4.45 -6.52 14.73
N PHE A 148 -5.54 -6.99 14.15
CA PHE A 148 -6.69 -7.45 14.94
C PHE A 148 -6.45 -8.83 15.55
N VAL A 149 -5.82 -9.76 14.82
CA VAL A 149 -5.60 -11.13 15.30
C VAL A 149 -4.31 -11.20 16.12
N ASP A 150 -3.17 -10.87 15.52
CA ASP A 150 -1.87 -11.14 16.15
C ASP A 150 -1.57 -10.15 17.28
N GLU A 151 -1.82 -8.85 17.07
CA GLU A 151 -1.51 -7.81 18.07
C GLU A 151 -2.64 -7.62 19.10
N LEU A 152 -3.90 -7.54 18.68
CA LEU A 152 -5.04 -7.25 19.57
C LEU A 152 -5.77 -8.50 20.10
N GLY A 153 -5.51 -9.68 19.53
CA GLY A 153 -6.01 -10.96 20.04
C GLY A 153 -7.46 -11.28 19.69
N PHE A 154 -8.06 -10.66 18.67
CA PHE A 154 -9.35 -11.10 18.15
C PHE A 154 -9.23 -12.49 17.49
N PRO A 155 -10.28 -13.32 17.50
CA PRO A 155 -10.27 -14.57 16.78
C PRO A 155 -10.17 -14.33 15.26
N GLU A 156 -9.56 -15.27 14.54
CA GLU A 156 -9.42 -15.21 13.08
C GLU A 156 -10.78 -15.24 12.34
N THR A 157 -11.79 -15.83 12.97
CA THR A 157 -13.16 -15.90 12.44
C THR A 157 -14.18 -15.51 13.51
N VAL A 158 -15.32 -15.01 13.05
CA VAL A 158 -16.46 -14.64 13.89
C VAL A 158 -17.73 -15.27 13.34
N GLU A 159 -18.61 -15.75 14.23
CA GLU A 159 -19.91 -16.27 13.83
C GLU A 159 -20.80 -15.13 13.31
N LYS A 160 -21.44 -15.35 12.15
CA LYS A 160 -22.24 -14.34 11.45
C LYS A 160 -23.31 -13.67 12.32
N HIS A 161 -23.90 -14.40 13.27
CA HIS A 161 -24.97 -13.90 14.15
C HIS A 161 -24.46 -13.29 15.45
N ARG A 162 -23.13 -13.23 15.64
CA ARG A 162 -22.48 -12.72 16.85
C ARG A 162 -21.44 -11.67 16.46
N ILE A 163 -21.83 -10.67 15.68
CA ILE A 163 -20.96 -9.54 15.31
C ILE A 163 -21.40 -8.32 16.13
N SER A 164 -20.52 -7.83 16.99
CA SER A 164 -20.74 -6.62 17.78
C SER A 164 -20.29 -5.36 17.02
N LEU A 165 -19.11 -5.43 16.40
CA LEU A 165 -18.49 -4.36 15.64
C LEU A 165 -18.10 -4.89 14.25
N GLY A 166 -18.50 -4.18 13.21
CA GLY A 166 -18.10 -4.41 11.83
C GLY A 166 -17.20 -3.27 11.35
N ALA A 167 -16.14 -3.60 10.64
CA ALA A 167 -15.31 -2.64 9.94
C ALA A 167 -14.96 -3.17 8.55
N ALA A 168 -14.93 -2.28 7.57
CA ALA A 168 -14.43 -2.60 6.25
C ALA A 168 -13.48 -1.50 5.76
N SER A 169 -12.60 -1.88 4.84
CA SER A 169 -11.66 -0.98 4.18
C SER A 169 -11.74 -1.20 2.68
N ASP A 170 -11.49 -0.14 1.91
CA ASP A 170 -11.48 -0.21 0.46
C ASP A 170 -10.17 -0.82 -0.10
N GLY A 171 -10.04 -0.80 -1.42
CA GLY A 171 -9.03 -1.60 -2.13
C GLY A 171 -7.59 -1.20 -1.84
N ASP A 172 -7.33 0.10 -1.74
CA ASP A 172 -6.03 0.73 -1.44
C ASP A 172 -5.87 1.13 0.03
N GLY A 173 -6.94 1.14 0.81
CA GLY A 173 -6.89 1.22 2.26
C GLY A 173 -6.89 2.64 2.84
N ASP A 174 -7.32 3.64 2.07
CA ASP A 174 -7.41 5.03 2.51
C ASP A 174 -8.81 5.38 3.06
N CYS A 175 -9.82 4.57 2.74
CA CYS A 175 -11.17 4.72 3.25
C CYS A 175 -11.58 3.56 4.15
N ASN A 176 -12.50 3.85 5.07
CA ASN A 176 -13.05 2.87 5.98
C ASN A 176 -14.56 3.04 6.20
N MET A 177 -15.20 1.95 6.58
CA MET A 177 -16.60 1.89 6.99
C MET A 177 -16.67 1.22 8.36
N VAL A 178 -17.46 1.79 9.28
CA VAL A 178 -17.65 1.25 10.63
C VAL A 178 -19.14 1.03 10.88
N LEU A 179 -19.47 -0.13 11.44
CA LEU A 179 -20.81 -0.64 11.66
C LEU A 179 -20.92 -1.23 13.06
N SER A 180 -22.08 -1.13 13.70
CA SER A 180 -22.41 -1.96 14.86
C SER A 180 -23.58 -2.90 14.52
N HIS A 181 -23.89 -3.83 15.43
CA HIS A 181 -24.95 -4.82 15.26
C HIS A 181 -26.28 -4.25 14.72
N ASP A 182 -26.69 -3.06 15.17
CA ASP A 182 -27.96 -2.42 14.82
C ASP A 182 -27.82 -0.94 14.39
N TRP A 183 -26.59 -0.46 14.21
CA TRP A 183 -26.36 0.95 13.94
C TRP A 183 -25.30 1.18 12.88
N PHE A 184 -25.60 2.11 11.97
CA PHE A 184 -24.68 2.59 10.97
C PHE A 184 -24.05 3.90 11.44
N ALA A 185 -22.74 3.89 11.66
CA ALA A 185 -21.99 5.12 11.89
C ALA A 185 -21.77 5.81 10.55
N THR A 186 -22.50 6.90 10.30
CA THR A 186 -22.25 7.70 9.08
C THR A 186 -20.80 8.21 9.11
N PRO A 187 -20.11 8.35 7.95
CA PRO A 187 -18.73 8.83 7.95
C PRO A 187 -18.56 10.19 8.66
N SER A 188 -19.57 11.06 8.56
CA SER A 188 -19.56 12.36 9.24
C SER A 188 -19.70 12.25 10.76
N ASP A 189 -20.56 11.36 11.25
CA ASP A 189 -20.70 11.15 12.69
C ASP A 189 -19.49 10.38 13.25
N SER A 190 -18.94 9.46 12.47
CA SER A 190 -17.73 8.70 12.82
C SER A 190 -16.55 9.64 13.10
N VAL A 191 -16.25 10.56 12.19
CA VAL A 191 -15.17 11.53 12.39
C VAL A 191 -15.46 12.48 13.58
N ALA A 192 -16.72 12.85 13.81
CA ALA A 192 -17.11 13.66 14.95
C ALA A 192 -16.91 12.92 16.29
N VAL A 193 -17.26 11.62 16.37
CA VAL A 193 -17.02 10.78 17.54
C VAL A 193 -15.53 10.61 17.81
N ILE A 194 -14.73 10.36 16.77
CA ILE A 194 -13.27 10.29 16.89
C ILE A 194 -12.71 11.62 17.41
N ALA A 195 -13.12 12.75 16.86
CA ALA A 195 -12.71 14.07 17.32
C ALA A 195 -13.13 14.34 18.79
N HIS A 196 -14.30 13.85 19.19
CA HIS A 196 -14.79 14.00 20.56
C HIS A 196 -13.93 13.22 21.57
N TYR A 197 -13.56 11.99 21.23
CA TYR A 197 -12.77 11.08 22.08
C TYR A 197 -11.27 11.06 21.75
N ALA A 198 -10.77 12.02 20.96
CA ALA A 198 -9.38 12.05 20.54
C ALA A 198 -8.39 12.07 21.73
N ASP A 199 -8.78 12.62 22.89
CA ASP A 199 -7.98 12.61 24.13
C ASP A 199 -7.74 11.19 24.71
N CYS A 200 -8.50 10.19 24.25
CA CYS A 200 -8.26 8.77 24.57
C CYS A 200 -7.09 8.18 23.75
N ILE A 201 -6.68 8.83 22.66
CA ILE A 201 -5.58 8.38 21.80
C ILE A 201 -4.27 8.98 22.33
N PRO A 202 -3.27 8.15 22.72
CA PRO A 202 -2.02 8.64 23.31
C PRO A 202 -1.31 9.74 22.53
N TYR A 203 -1.34 9.65 21.19
CA TYR A 203 -0.77 10.69 20.33
C TYR A 203 -1.41 12.06 20.58
N PHE A 204 -2.74 12.19 20.42
CA PHE A 204 -3.44 13.46 20.60
C PHE A 204 -3.46 13.92 22.05
N LYS A 205 -3.46 13.00 23.01
CA LYS A 205 -3.30 13.34 24.44
C LYS A 205 -1.96 14.03 24.72
N ARG A 206 -0.90 13.65 23.99
CA ARG A 206 0.45 14.24 24.12
C ARG A 206 0.63 15.51 23.29
N THR A 207 0.13 15.52 22.06
CA THR A 207 0.37 16.62 21.10
C THR A 207 -0.70 17.71 21.14
N GLY A 208 -1.89 17.40 21.64
CA GLY A 208 -3.08 18.22 21.49
C GLY A 208 -3.64 18.21 20.08
N ILE A 209 -4.88 18.65 19.94
CA ILE A 209 -5.53 18.88 18.64
C ILE A 209 -5.42 20.38 18.32
N ARG A 210 -4.86 20.71 17.15
CA ARG A 210 -4.67 22.11 16.73
C ARG A 210 -5.86 22.69 15.98
N GLY A 211 -6.69 21.84 15.38
CA GLY A 211 -7.84 22.23 14.59
C GLY A 211 -8.57 20.99 14.08
N LEU A 212 -9.83 21.16 13.68
CA LEU A 212 -10.62 20.14 13.02
C LEU A 212 -11.00 20.63 11.63
N ALA A 213 -10.95 19.77 10.62
CA ALA A 213 -11.31 20.13 9.25
C ALA A 213 -12.28 19.12 8.67
N ARG A 214 -13.17 19.58 7.79
CA ARG A 214 -14.05 18.74 6.99
C ARG A 214 -14.23 19.31 5.59
N SER A 215 -14.54 18.45 4.64
CA SER A 215 -15.01 18.91 3.33
C SER A 215 -16.40 19.54 3.46
N MET A 216 -16.71 20.53 2.64
CA MET A 216 -18.01 21.20 2.60
C MET A 216 -19.20 20.24 2.50
N PRO A 217 -19.19 19.17 1.68
CA PRO A 217 -20.32 18.23 1.64
C PRO A 217 -20.45 17.31 2.87
N THR A 218 -19.47 17.28 3.77
CA THR A 218 -19.53 16.52 5.03
C THR A 218 -20.45 17.23 6.03
N SER A 219 -21.27 16.47 6.79
CA SER A 219 -22.17 17.05 7.80
C SER A 219 -21.40 17.85 8.87
N CYS A 220 -22.05 18.90 9.39
CA CYS A 220 -21.53 19.80 10.42
C CYS A 220 -21.42 19.18 11.84
N ALA A 221 -21.50 17.85 11.97
CA ALA A 221 -21.41 17.18 13.27
C ALA A 221 -20.09 17.48 13.99
N ILE A 222 -18.97 17.50 13.24
CA ILE A 222 -17.64 17.81 13.77
C ILE A 222 -17.50 19.28 14.21
N ASP A 223 -18.21 20.21 13.56
CA ASP A 223 -18.21 21.63 13.93
C ASP A 223 -18.81 21.83 15.34
N ARG A 224 -19.81 21.01 15.69
CA ARG A 224 -20.38 21.02 17.05
C ARG A 224 -19.39 20.52 18.09
N VAL A 225 -18.58 19.52 17.74
CA VAL A 225 -17.51 19.01 18.61
C VAL A 225 -16.41 20.06 18.79
N ALA A 226 -16.01 20.73 17.70
CA ALA A 226 -15.07 21.86 17.73
C ALA A 226 -15.57 22.96 18.67
N ALA A 227 -16.82 23.41 18.51
CA ALA A 227 -17.42 24.44 19.36
C ALA A 227 -17.46 24.02 20.84
N ALA A 228 -17.84 22.77 21.12
CA ALA A 228 -17.90 22.26 22.50
C ALA A 228 -16.52 22.13 23.15
N LYS A 229 -15.47 21.84 22.37
CA LYS A 229 -14.08 21.75 22.85
C LYS A 229 -13.31 23.08 22.77
N GLY A 230 -13.89 24.12 22.18
CA GLY A 230 -13.21 25.41 21.96
C GLY A 230 -12.04 25.30 20.97
N ILE A 231 -12.15 24.42 19.97
CA ILE A 231 -11.13 24.18 18.93
C ILE A 231 -11.61 24.83 17.62
N GLU A 232 -10.69 25.34 16.81
CA GLU A 232 -11.01 25.90 15.50
C GLU A 232 -11.48 24.82 14.52
N SER A 233 -12.54 25.10 13.75
CA SER A 233 -13.07 24.21 12.71
C SER A 233 -13.00 24.85 11.33
N PHE A 234 -12.52 24.11 10.35
CA PHE A 234 -12.38 24.55 8.96
C PHE A 234 -13.31 23.76 8.04
N GLU A 235 -14.10 24.49 7.26
CA GLU A 235 -14.81 23.94 6.12
C GLU A 235 -13.97 24.20 4.87
N VAL A 236 -13.62 23.13 4.13
CA VAL A 236 -12.81 23.23 2.92
C VAL A 236 -13.54 22.64 1.71
N PRO A 237 -13.24 23.06 0.47
CA PRO A 237 -13.68 22.36 -0.73
C PRO A 237 -13.33 20.87 -0.73
N THR A 238 -14.00 20.08 -1.59
CA THR A 238 -13.63 18.68 -1.80
C THR A 238 -12.24 18.60 -2.45
N GLY A 239 -11.37 17.76 -1.88
CA GLY A 239 -9.98 17.59 -2.28
C GLY A 239 -9.10 17.39 -1.04
N TRP A 240 -8.10 16.52 -1.14
CA TRP A 240 -7.19 16.24 -0.02
C TRP A 240 -6.09 17.31 0.10
N GLU A 241 -5.84 18.06 -0.98
CA GLU A 241 -4.77 19.07 -1.11
C GLU A 241 -4.92 20.26 -0.15
N LEU A 242 -6.08 20.39 0.49
CA LEU A 242 -6.41 21.48 1.42
C LEU A 242 -6.37 21.04 2.89
N LEU A 243 -5.97 19.79 3.16
CA LEU A 243 -5.90 19.19 4.50
C LEU A 243 -4.45 19.05 5.03
N GLU A 244 -3.44 19.41 4.23
CA GLU A 244 -2.01 19.47 4.61
C GLU A 244 -1.61 20.85 5.18
#